data_AF-A0AAU3UYS7-F1
#
_entry.id   AF-A0AAU3UYS7-F1
#
_cell.length_a   1.000
_cell.length_b   1.000
_cell.length_c   1.000
_cell.angle_alpha   90.00
_cell.angle_beta   90.00
_cell.angle_gamma   90.00
#
_symmetry.space_group_name_H-M   'P 1'
#
loop_
_entity.id
_entity.type
_entity.pdbx_description
1 polymer ?
#
loop_
_entity_poly.entity_id
_entity_poly.type
_entity_poly.pdbx_seq_one_letter_code
_entity_poly.pdbx_strand_id
1 'polypeptide(L)'
;MDTGASDTSLPTVLARSESEDNATRIAAIPDLGRHIDAPTARRRLEEIMTDDKIVTMRVDAAEQLVRHGGQIGLLAVLDELGRRKDDPDIDYTAYMLSELDNFGEFPVLAEASTIETTRFSEEARVGLDNLRKLMQK
;
A
#
# COMPACT_ATOMS: atom_id res chain seq x y z
N MET A 1 7.85 -3.62 -32.25
CA MET A 1 7.91 -4.39 -30.99
C MET A 1 6.71 -3.96 -30.18
N ASP A 2 5.69 -4.80 -30.21
CA ASP A 2 4.45 -4.61 -29.46
C ASP A 2 4.72 -5.09 -28.03
N THR A 3 4.93 -4.16 -27.10
CA THR A 3 4.98 -4.48 -25.67
C THR A 3 3.56 -4.63 -25.19
N GLY A 4 2.89 -5.70 -25.65
CA GLY A 4 1.59 -6.10 -25.14
C GLY A 4 1.75 -6.40 -23.67
N ALA A 5 1.38 -5.44 -22.82
CA ALA A 5 1.16 -5.69 -21.41
C ALA A 5 0.20 -6.87 -21.34
N SER A 6 0.70 -8.04 -20.96
CA SER A 6 -0.15 -9.22 -20.77
C SER A 6 -1.16 -8.83 -19.71
N ASP A 7 -2.38 -8.53 -20.13
CA ASP A 7 -3.52 -8.26 -19.27
C ASP A 7 -3.88 -9.58 -18.58
N THR A 8 -3.08 -9.90 -17.58
CA THR A 8 -3.14 -11.15 -16.86
C THR A 8 -4.41 -11.12 -16.05
N SER A 9 -5.30 -12.09 -16.30
CA SER A 9 -6.61 -12.10 -15.67
C SER A 9 -6.50 -12.09 -14.15
N LEU A 10 -7.41 -11.36 -13.48
CA LEU A 10 -7.42 -11.26 -12.02
C LEU A 10 -7.38 -12.62 -11.29
N PRO A 11 -8.09 -13.68 -11.73
CA PRO A 11 -7.95 -15.00 -11.11
C PRO A 11 -6.52 -15.55 -11.14
N THR A 12 -5.80 -15.36 -12.24
CA THR A 12 -4.39 -15.77 -12.37
C THR A 12 -3.49 -14.97 -11.44
N VAL A 13 -3.72 -13.66 -11.33
CA VAL A 13 -2.96 -12.79 -10.45
C VAL A 13 -3.17 -13.17 -8.98
N LEU A 14 -4.42 -13.43 -8.58
CA LEU A 14 -4.75 -13.88 -7.23
C LEU A 14 -4.05 -15.20 -6.90
N ALA A 15 -4.13 -16.19 -7.79
CA ALA A 15 -3.45 -17.47 -7.60
C ALA A 15 -1.92 -17.32 -7.45
N ARG A 16 -1.28 -16.42 -8.23
CA ARG A 16 0.15 -16.12 -8.08
C ARG A 16 0.46 -15.45 -6.73
N SER A 17 -0.41 -14.58 -6.24
CA SER A 17 -0.24 -13.89 -4.96
C SER A 17 -0.33 -14.83 -3.73
N GLU A 18 -0.80 -16.07 -3.93
CA GLU A 18 -0.93 -17.10 -2.90
C GLU A 18 0.11 -18.23 -3.06
N SER A 19 0.99 -18.15 -4.07
CA SER A 19 2.02 -19.16 -4.35
C SER A 19 2.96 -19.39 -3.16
N GLU A 20 3.42 -20.62 -2.93
CA GLU A 20 4.47 -20.86 -1.91
C GLU A 20 5.82 -20.21 -2.29
N ASP A 21 6.03 -19.93 -3.58
CA ASP A 21 7.21 -19.23 -4.07
C ASP A 21 7.11 -17.72 -3.88
N ASN A 22 8.01 -17.16 -3.07
CA ASN A 22 8.05 -15.74 -2.75
C ASN A 22 8.30 -14.86 -3.99
N ALA A 23 9.10 -15.32 -4.96
CA ALA A 23 9.35 -14.54 -6.17
C ALA A 23 8.08 -14.39 -7.02
N THR A 24 7.30 -15.47 -7.15
CA THR A 24 6.01 -15.46 -7.82
C THR A 24 5.01 -14.53 -7.13
N ARG A 25 4.97 -14.54 -5.80
CA ARG A 25 4.12 -13.65 -4.99
C ARG A 25 4.48 -12.18 -5.18
N ILE A 26 5.76 -11.82 -5.04
CA ILE A 26 6.25 -10.44 -5.24
C ILE A 26 5.88 -9.95 -6.64
N ALA A 27 6.10 -10.77 -7.67
CA ALA A 27 5.77 -10.41 -9.04
C ALA A 27 4.26 -10.16 -9.25
N ALA A 28 3.39 -10.72 -8.41
CA ALA A 28 1.94 -10.54 -8.50
C ALA A 28 1.45 -9.22 -7.89
N ILE A 29 2.22 -8.58 -7.00
CA ILE A 29 1.80 -7.37 -6.28
C ILE A 29 1.49 -6.21 -7.25
N PRO A 30 2.35 -5.85 -8.23
CA PRO A 30 2.03 -4.79 -9.20
C PRO A 30 0.83 -5.15 -10.08
N ASP A 31 0.65 -6.43 -10.38
CA ASP A 31 -0.49 -6.91 -11.16
C ASP A 31 -1.80 -6.74 -10.36
N LEU A 32 -1.80 -6.98 -9.05
CA LEU A 32 -2.93 -6.67 -8.17
C LEU A 32 -3.23 -5.16 -8.15
N GLY A 33 -2.20 -4.32 -8.15
CA GLY A 33 -2.34 -2.86 -8.25
C GLY A 33 -3.04 -2.40 -9.53
N ARG A 34 -2.79 -3.07 -10.67
CA ARG A 34 -3.51 -2.80 -11.92
C ARG A 34 -4.98 -3.22 -11.89
N HIS A 35 -5.31 -4.19 -11.04
CA HIS A 35 -6.68 -4.67 -10.83
C HIS A 35 -7.37 -4.04 -9.61
N ILE A 36 -6.84 -2.95 -9.04
CA ILE A 36 -7.26 -2.40 -7.74
C ILE A 36 -8.77 -2.04 -7.64
N ASP A 37 -9.40 -1.72 -8.77
CA ASP A 37 -10.83 -1.42 -8.84
C ASP A 37 -11.69 -2.65 -8.48
N ALA A 38 -11.14 -3.85 -8.65
CA ALA A 38 -11.75 -5.08 -8.15
C ALA A 38 -11.56 -5.17 -6.63
N PRO A 39 -12.65 -5.21 -5.83
CA PRO A 39 -12.54 -5.26 -4.36
C PRO A 39 -11.71 -6.43 -3.84
N THR A 40 -11.68 -7.56 -4.57
CA THR A 40 -10.86 -8.73 -4.23
C THR A 40 -9.37 -8.48 -4.42
N ALA A 41 -8.95 -7.71 -5.44
CA ALA A 41 -7.55 -7.35 -5.63
C ALA A 41 -7.08 -6.40 -4.53
N ARG A 42 -7.88 -5.37 -4.23
CA ARG A 42 -7.60 -4.44 -3.14
C ARG A 42 -7.52 -5.15 -1.78
N ARG A 43 -8.50 -6.00 -1.46
CA ARG A 43 -8.47 -6.81 -0.23
C ARG A 43 -7.20 -7.66 -0.15
N ARG A 44 -6.80 -8.28 -1.27
CA ARG A 44 -5.58 -9.09 -1.28
C ARG A 44 -4.32 -8.26 -0.99
N LEU A 45 -4.23 -7.04 -1.51
CA LEU A 45 -3.14 -6.12 -1.16
C LEU A 45 -3.18 -5.71 0.31
N GLU A 46 -4.37 -5.44 0.87
CA GLU A 46 -4.53 -5.16 2.30
C GLU A 46 -4.07 -6.35 3.16
N GLU A 47 -4.45 -7.58 2.81
CA GLU A 47 -3.98 -8.81 3.49
C GLU A 47 -2.46 -8.98 3.42
N ILE A 48 -1.84 -8.73 2.26
CA ILE A 48 -0.37 -8.79 2.11
C ILE A 48 0.28 -7.71 2.98
N MET A 49 -0.23 -6.48 2.96
CA MET A 49 0.28 -5.38 3.77
C MET A 49 0.25 -5.71 5.27
N THR A 50 -0.85 -6.29 5.76
CA THR A 50 -1.09 -6.51 7.19
C THR A 50 -0.49 -7.81 7.72
N ASP A 51 -0.62 -8.93 6.99
CA ASP A 51 -0.41 -10.27 7.53
C ASP A 51 0.85 -10.98 7.01
N ASP A 52 1.45 -10.51 5.92
CA ASP A 52 2.60 -11.20 5.31
C ASP A 52 3.79 -11.25 6.26
N LYS A 53 4.63 -12.28 6.20
CA LYS A 53 5.82 -12.36 7.08
C LYS A 53 7.02 -11.60 6.52
N ILE A 54 6.97 -11.23 5.25
CA ILE A 54 8.08 -10.61 4.54
C ILE A 54 7.83 -9.10 4.44
N VAL A 55 8.66 -8.32 5.12
CA VAL A 55 8.53 -6.86 5.20
C VAL A 55 8.48 -6.21 3.81
N THR A 56 9.30 -6.66 2.87
CA THR A 56 9.29 -6.10 1.50
C THR A 56 7.96 -6.32 0.79
N MET A 57 7.31 -7.49 0.97
CA MET A 57 5.98 -7.72 0.40
C MET A 57 4.93 -6.78 1.01
N ARG A 58 5.02 -6.51 2.32
CA ARG A 58 4.13 -5.56 2.99
C ARG A 58 4.28 -4.15 2.41
N VAL A 59 5.52 -3.69 2.25
CA VAL A 59 5.85 -2.36 1.70
C VAL A 59 5.39 -2.25 0.25
N ASP A 60 5.70 -3.24 -0.60
CA ASP A 60 5.28 -3.26 -2.00
C ASP A 60 3.75 -3.19 -2.12
N ALA A 61 3.02 -3.93 -1.27
CA ALA A 61 1.56 -3.90 -1.27
C ALA A 61 1.00 -2.55 -0.81
N ALA A 62 1.58 -1.95 0.25
CA ALA A 62 1.22 -0.61 0.70
C ALA A 62 1.43 0.45 -0.39
N GLU A 63 2.53 0.35 -1.14
CA GLU A 63 2.80 1.25 -2.27
C GLU A 63 1.72 1.13 -3.36
N GLN A 64 1.32 -0.10 -3.73
CA GLN A 64 0.24 -0.29 -4.70
C GLN A 64 -1.10 0.27 -4.21
N LEU A 65 -1.41 0.10 -2.92
CA LEU A 65 -2.62 0.67 -2.30
C LEU A 65 -2.61 2.19 -2.39
N VAL A 66 -1.50 2.84 -2.09
CA VAL A 66 -1.39 4.31 -2.14
C VAL A 66 -1.49 4.83 -3.57
N ARG A 67 -0.73 4.25 -4.50
CA ARG A 67 -0.67 4.74 -5.89
C ARG A 67 -1.96 4.51 -6.67
N HIS A 68 -2.65 3.41 -6.40
CA HIS A 68 -3.76 2.96 -7.24
C HIS A 68 -5.10 2.90 -6.49
N GLY A 69 -5.10 2.75 -5.17
CA GLY A 69 -6.33 2.61 -4.36
C GLY A 69 -7.04 3.93 -4.00
N GLY A 70 -6.50 5.07 -4.44
CA GLY A 70 -7.00 6.40 -4.10
C GLY A 70 -7.08 6.62 -2.59
N GLN A 71 -8.06 7.43 -2.15
CA GLN A 71 -8.24 7.73 -0.72
C GLN A 71 -8.49 6.48 0.13
N ILE A 72 -9.12 5.42 -0.42
CA ILE A 72 -9.38 4.18 0.32
C ILE A 72 -8.06 3.46 0.59
N GLY A 73 -7.21 3.32 -0.43
CA GLY A 73 -5.90 2.69 -0.27
C GLY A 73 -4.99 3.49 0.66
N LEU A 74 -4.96 4.82 0.53
CA LEU A 74 -4.21 5.67 1.46
C LEU A 74 -4.71 5.54 2.91
N LEU A 75 -6.02 5.52 3.14
CA LEU A 75 -6.58 5.30 4.48
C LEU A 75 -6.17 3.94 5.05
N ALA A 76 -6.19 2.88 4.25
CA ALA A 76 -5.77 1.54 4.69
C ALA A 76 -4.29 1.53 5.13
N VAL A 77 -3.40 2.18 4.37
CA VAL A 77 -1.99 2.28 4.75
C VAL A 77 -1.79 3.12 6.01
N LEU A 78 -2.49 4.25 6.14
CA LEU A 78 -2.41 5.09 7.33
C LEU A 78 -2.94 4.37 8.59
N ASP A 79 -4.01 3.58 8.44
CA ASP A 79 -4.56 2.75 9.51
C ASP A 79 -3.52 1.74 10.00
N GLU A 80 -2.87 1.04 9.07
CA GLU A 80 -1.82 0.07 9.38
C GLU A 80 -0.61 0.72 10.06
N LEU A 81 -0.18 1.92 9.59
CA LEU A 81 0.89 2.70 10.24
C LEU A 81 0.53 3.02 11.71
N GLY A 82 -0.72 3.38 11.98
CA GLY A 82 -1.20 3.68 13.32
C GLY A 82 -1.27 2.43 14.21
N ARG A 83 -1.84 1.35 13.68
CA ARG A 83 -2.00 0.06 14.37
C ARG A 83 -0.65 -0.55 14.76
N ARG A 84 0.36 -0.41 13.90
CA ARG A 84 1.71 -0.96 14.10
C ARG A 84 2.74 0.09 14.50
N LYS A 85 2.33 1.23 15.07
CA LYS A 85 3.23 2.33 15.49
C LYS A 85 4.42 1.92 16.38
N ASP A 86 4.32 0.80 17.10
CA ASP A 86 5.36 0.29 18.01
C ASP A 86 6.18 -0.87 17.38
N ASP A 87 5.90 -1.23 16.12
CA ASP A 87 6.59 -2.26 15.35
C ASP A 87 7.67 -1.63 14.46
N PRO A 88 8.97 -1.91 14.68
CA PRO A 88 10.06 -1.32 13.90
C PRO A 88 9.96 -1.56 12.39
N ASP A 89 9.33 -2.65 11.95
CA ASP A 89 9.19 -2.93 10.53
C ASP A 89 8.20 -1.98 9.83
N ILE A 90 7.34 -1.29 10.59
CA ILE A 90 6.41 -0.31 10.01
C ILE A 90 7.14 0.92 9.47
N ASP A 91 8.34 1.21 9.99
CA ASP A 91 9.14 2.35 9.57
C ASP A 91 9.47 2.29 8.08
N TYR A 92 9.68 1.10 7.51
CA TYR A 92 9.91 0.95 6.06
C TYR A 92 8.72 1.43 5.22
N THR A 93 7.49 1.22 5.71
CA THR A 93 6.29 1.73 5.03
C THR A 93 6.21 3.26 5.15
N ALA A 94 6.52 3.80 6.34
CA ALA A 94 6.55 5.26 6.54
C ALA A 94 7.64 5.95 5.70
N TYR A 95 8.82 5.34 5.58
CA TYR A 95 9.89 5.83 4.70
C TYR A 95 9.48 5.79 3.24
N MET A 96 8.89 4.70 2.77
CA MET A 96 8.37 4.61 1.40
C MET A 96 7.38 5.75 1.10
N LEU A 97 6.42 6.03 1.99
CA LEU A 97 5.49 7.16 1.81
C LEU A 97 6.20 8.52 1.79
N SER A 98 7.19 8.70 2.66
CA SER A 98 8.01 9.92 2.69
C SER A 98 8.77 10.11 1.37
N GLU A 99 9.37 9.06 0.83
CA GLU A 99 10.06 9.11 -0.47
C GLU A 99 9.11 9.43 -1.61
N LEU A 100 7.93 8.81 -1.66
CA LEU A 100 6.92 9.11 -2.67
C LEU A 100 6.54 10.59 -2.70
N ASP A 101 6.36 11.21 -1.54
CA ASP A 101 5.97 12.61 -1.43
C ASP A 101 7.16 13.54 -1.72
N ASN A 102 8.31 13.29 -1.11
CA ASN A 102 9.51 14.13 -1.25
C ASN A 102 10.08 14.14 -2.68
N PHE A 103 9.98 13.01 -3.39
CA PHE A 103 10.39 12.93 -4.79
C PHE A 103 9.27 13.30 -5.77
N GLY A 104 8.07 13.64 -5.26
CA GLY A 104 6.93 14.08 -6.08
C GLY A 104 6.31 12.97 -6.93
N GLU A 105 6.53 11.71 -6.58
CA GLU A 105 5.96 10.56 -7.28
C GLU A 105 4.50 10.31 -6.89
N PHE A 106 4.14 10.60 -5.64
CA PHE A 106 2.76 10.63 -5.16
C PHE A 106 2.64 11.59 -3.97
N PRO A 107 1.75 12.59 -4.00
CA PRO A 107 1.68 13.63 -2.98
C PRO A 107 0.91 13.16 -1.74
N VAL A 108 1.47 12.24 -0.96
CA VAL A 108 0.85 11.55 0.18
C VAL A 108 0.17 12.50 1.17
N LEU A 109 0.87 13.53 1.65
CA LEU A 109 0.33 14.45 2.67
C LEU A 109 -0.75 15.37 2.09
N ALA A 110 -0.59 15.80 0.83
CA ALA A 110 -1.59 16.60 0.16
C ALA A 110 -2.86 15.78 -0.08
N GLU A 111 -2.73 14.55 -0.56
CA GLU A 111 -3.85 13.64 -0.76
C GLU A 111 -4.58 13.36 0.55
N ALA A 112 -3.85 13.04 1.63
CA ALA A 112 -4.41 12.85 2.97
C ALA A 112 -5.19 14.08 3.46
N SER A 113 -4.77 15.31 3.09
CA SER A 113 -5.47 16.53 3.46
C SER A 113 -6.82 16.73 2.76
N THR A 114 -7.05 16.04 1.64
CA THR A 114 -8.34 16.07 0.91
C THR A 114 -9.39 15.13 1.49
N ILE A 115 -8.99 14.23 2.39
CA ILE A 115 -9.87 13.23 2.99
C ILE A 115 -10.68 13.87 4.13
N GLU A 116 -11.99 13.66 4.12
CA GLU A 116 -12.86 14.11 5.21
C GLU A 116 -12.43 13.52 6.56
N THR A 117 -12.33 14.36 7.60
CA THR A 117 -11.84 13.96 8.92
C THR A 117 -12.65 12.82 9.56
N THR A 118 -13.92 12.68 9.19
CA THR A 118 -14.85 11.62 9.62
C THR A 118 -14.51 10.25 9.04
N ARG A 119 -13.75 10.18 7.95
CA ARG A 119 -13.33 8.92 7.31
C ARG A 119 -12.08 8.31 7.94
N PHE A 120 -11.36 9.07 8.76
CA PHE A 120 -10.23 8.55 9.51
C PHE A 120 -10.72 7.74 10.73
N SER A 121 -10.17 6.54 10.88
CA SER A 121 -10.14 5.82 12.17
C SER A 121 -9.22 6.53 13.16
N GLU A 122 -9.21 6.08 14.42
CA GLU A 122 -8.24 6.60 15.40
C GLU A 122 -6.81 6.23 15.00
N GLU A 123 -6.62 5.01 14.52
CA GLU A 123 -5.36 4.48 14.03
C GLU A 123 -4.85 5.26 12.83
N ALA A 124 -5.70 5.53 11.82
CA ALA A 124 -5.29 6.32 10.66
C ALA A 124 -4.88 7.75 11.02
N ARG A 125 -5.48 8.36 12.06
CA ARG A 125 -5.02 9.66 12.58
C ARG A 125 -3.63 9.56 13.20
N VAL A 126 -3.39 8.52 14.01
CA VAL A 126 -2.07 8.26 14.60
C VAL A 126 -1.02 8.02 13.51
N GLY A 127 -1.33 7.22 12.50
CA GLY A 127 -0.45 6.96 11.35
C GLY A 127 -0.11 8.25 10.60
N LEU A 128 -1.11 9.08 10.29
CA LEU A 128 -0.91 10.36 9.61
C LEU A 128 -0.06 11.33 10.43
N ASP A 129 -0.29 11.43 11.74
CA ASP A 129 0.48 12.31 12.62
C ASP A 129 1.94 11.85 12.75
N ASN A 130 2.18 10.54 12.82
CA ASN A 130 3.53 9.98 12.84
C ASN A 130 4.26 10.23 11.51
N LEU A 131 3.58 10.03 10.37
CA LEU A 131 4.13 10.32 9.05
C LEU A 131 4.50 11.80 8.90
N ARG A 132 3.64 12.72 9.34
CA ARG A 132 3.94 14.17 9.34
C ARG A 132 5.18 14.50 10.16
N LYS A 133 5.33 13.92 11.36
CA LYS A 133 6.51 14.13 12.21
C LYS A 133 7.79 13.59 11.56
N LEU A 134 7.70 12.49 10.80
CA LEU A 134 8.82 11.94 10.06
C LEU A 134 9.30 12.90 8.97
N MET A 135 8.37 13.48 8.21
CA MET A 135 8.66 14.32 7.04
C MET A 135 9.02 15.79 7.36
N GLN A 136 8.84 16.22 8.60
CA GLN A 136 9.21 17.56 9.08
C GLN A 136 10.65 17.64 9.63
N LYS A 137 11.36 16.51 9.66
CA LYS A 137 12.77 16.45 10.08
C LYS A 137 13.69 16.77 8.91
#